data_AF-W7Q7A9-F1
#
_entry.id   AF-W7Q7A9-F1
#
_cell.length_a   1.000
_cell.length_b   1.000
_cell.length_c   1.000
_cell.angle_alpha   90.00
_cell.angle_beta   90.00
_cell.angle_gamma   90.00
#
_symmetry.space_group_name_H-M   'P 1'
#
loop_
_entity.id
_entity.type
_entity.pdbx_description
1 polymer ?
#
loop_
_entity_poly.entity_id
_entity_poly.type
_entity_poly.pdbx_seq_one_letter_code
_entity_poly.pdbx_strand_id
1 'polypeptide(L)'
;MDGLYTQNHTNLSAYEAALDASRLPTARGLRQTFDDRVRHHAIERLLCDMQLDLDQLEESFGIDAQRYLADTLARLETLARDGLLAWHGKRLVATPIGRLLIHHLAMAFDAHPPHQPDSRNS
;
A
#
# COMPACT_ATOMS: atom_id res chain seq x y z
N MET A 1 -32.46 13.78 6.87
CA MET A 1 -31.53 13.12 5.95
C MET A 1 -30.19 13.08 6.65
N ASP A 2 -29.84 11.99 7.31
CA ASP A 2 -28.49 11.82 7.83
C ASP A 2 -28.24 10.33 8.05
N GLY A 3 -27.39 9.75 7.20
CA GLY A 3 -27.27 8.30 7.13
C GLY A 3 -26.20 7.90 6.14
N LEU A 4 -24.99 8.42 6.30
CA LEU A 4 -23.80 7.98 5.54
C LEU A 4 -22.50 8.38 6.24
N TYR A 5 -22.39 8.12 7.55
CA TYR A 5 -21.11 8.20 8.28
C TYR A 5 -20.57 6.84 8.74
N THR A 6 -21.28 5.73 8.48
CA THR A 6 -21.04 4.47 9.20
C THR A 6 -20.38 3.35 8.35
N GLN A 7 -20.30 3.48 7.02
CA GLN A 7 -19.62 2.45 6.20
C GLN A 7 -18.09 2.63 6.16
N ASN A 8 -17.57 3.86 6.10
CA ASN A 8 -16.12 4.09 6.03
C ASN A 8 -15.39 3.74 7.33
N HIS A 9 -15.95 4.04 8.50
CA HIS A 9 -15.29 3.79 9.79
C HIS A 9 -15.16 2.29 10.10
N THR A 10 -16.17 1.49 9.74
CA THR A 10 -16.16 0.05 10.01
C THR A 10 -15.13 -0.67 9.12
N ASN A 11 -14.99 -0.24 7.86
CA ASN A 11 -14.00 -0.80 6.95
C ASN A 11 -12.58 -0.32 7.26
N LEU A 12 -12.40 0.92 7.71
CA LEU A 12 -11.10 1.43 8.13
C LEU A 12 -10.63 0.70 9.40
N SER A 13 -11.44 0.58 10.44
CA SER A 13 -11.05 -0.16 11.65
C SER A 13 -10.92 -1.67 11.42
N ALA A 14 -11.72 -2.26 10.53
CA ALA A 14 -11.52 -3.66 10.14
C ALA A 14 -10.24 -3.84 9.31
N TYR A 15 -9.86 -2.84 8.50
CA TYR A 15 -8.60 -2.84 7.76
C TYR A 15 -7.40 -2.60 8.66
N GLU A 16 -7.48 -1.66 9.61
CA GLU A 16 -6.48 -1.44 10.66
C GLU A 16 -6.29 -2.73 11.47
N ALA A 17 -7.38 -3.39 11.87
CA ALA A 17 -7.33 -4.66 12.59
C ALA A 17 -6.86 -5.83 11.72
N ALA A 18 -7.20 -5.86 10.42
CA ALA A 18 -6.73 -6.88 9.49
C ALA A 18 -5.24 -6.70 9.19
N LEU A 19 -4.75 -5.47 9.05
CA LEU A 19 -3.31 -5.14 8.98
C LEU A 19 -2.59 -5.54 10.25
N ASP A 20 -3.18 -5.27 11.42
CA ASP A 20 -2.65 -5.70 12.70
C ASP A 20 -2.59 -7.23 12.76
N ALA A 21 -3.62 -7.92 12.25
CA ALA A 21 -3.70 -9.37 12.20
C ALA A 21 -2.75 -10.02 11.17
N SER A 22 -2.54 -9.40 10.00
CA SER A 22 -1.54 -9.80 9.00
C SER A 22 -0.10 -9.62 9.49
N ARG A 23 0.11 -8.74 10.49
CA ARG A 23 1.39 -8.51 11.19
C ARG A 23 1.69 -9.51 12.32
N LEU A 24 0.81 -10.47 12.59
CA LEU A 24 0.96 -11.44 13.69
C LEU A 24 1.79 -12.71 13.42
N PRO A 25 2.87 -12.75 12.61
CA PRO A 25 3.91 -13.75 12.82
C PRO A 25 4.95 -13.34 13.88
N THR A 26 4.85 -12.13 14.45
CA THR A 26 5.90 -11.59 15.34
C THR A 26 5.35 -11.06 16.66
N ALA A 27 4.80 -11.96 17.47
CA ALA A 27 4.67 -11.80 18.92
C ALA A 27 6.05 -11.80 19.63
N ARG A 28 7.08 -11.19 19.03
CA ARG A 28 8.42 -11.00 19.63
C ARG A 28 9.00 -9.65 19.16
N GLY A 29 8.64 -8.57 19.86
CA GLY A 29 9.37 -7.30 19.83
C GLY A 29 9.02 -6.36 18.68
N LEU A 30 8.09 -5.43 18.94
CA LEU A 30 7.66 -4.38 18.03
C LEU A 30 8.84 -3.52 17.53
N ARG A 31 9.33 -3.80 16.32
CA ARG A 31 9.85 -2.76 15.42
C ARG A 31 9.20 -2.97 14.07
N GLN A 32 8.30 -2.07 13.68
CA GLN A 32 7.92 -1.95 12.27
C GLN A 32 9.21 -1.80 11.47
N THR A 33 9.44 -2.69 10.51
CA THR A 33 10.61 -2.57 9.65
C THR A 33 10.45 -1.33 8.79
N PHE A 34 11.56 -0.88 8.21
CA PHE A 34 11.49 0.23 7.26
C PHE A 34 10.59 -0.11 6.06
N ASP A 35 10.62 -1.36 5.57
CA ASP A 35 9.76 -1.85 4.49
C ASP A 35 8.28 -1.79 4.86
N ASP A 36 7.94 -2.26 6.07
CA ASP A 36 6.55 -2.20 6.57
C ASP A 36 6.01 -0.76 6.58
N ARG A 37 6.85 0.23 6.92
CA ARG A 37 6.43 1.63 6.97
C ARG A 37 6.20 2.21 5.58
N VAL A 38 7.08 1.91 4.64
CA VAL A 38 6.94 2.34 3.23
C VAL A 38 5.68 1.75 2.62
N ARG A 39 5.44 0.44 2.80
CA ARG A 39 4.25 -0.24 2.29
C ARG A 39 2.98 0.26 2.92
N HIS A 40 2.96 0.38 4.26
CA HIS A 40 1.79 0.89 4.98
C HIS A 40 1.42 2.30 4.50
N HIS A 41 2.42 3.18 4.31
CA HIS A 41 2.17 4.51 3.76
C HIS A 41 1.60 4.46 2.35
N ALA A 42 2.17 3.63 1.47
CA ALA A 42 1.68 3.51 0.10
C ALA A 42 0.23 3.01 0.04
N ILE A 43 -0.14 2.07 0.91
CA ILE A 43 -1.51 1.55 0.97
C ILE A 43 -2.47 2.58 1.56
N GLU A 44 -2.08 3.27 2.62
CA GLU A 44 -2.89 4.36 3.21
C GLU A 44 -3.21 5.42 2.17
N ARG A 45 -2.22 5.83 1.36
CA ARG A 45 -2.42 6.76 0.24
C ARG A 45 -3.43 6.25 -0.78
N LEU A 46 -3.36 4.97 -1.15
CA LEU A 46 -4.33 4.40 -2.08
C LEU A 46 -5.73 4.31 -1.50
N LEU A 47 -5.88 4.06 -0.20
CA LEU A 47 -7.20 3.97 0.46
C LEU A 47 -7.82 5.33 0.75
N CYS A 48 -7.04 6.32 1.17
CA CYS A 48 -7.54 7.63 1.54
C CYS A 48 -7.59 8.59 0.35
N ASP A 49 -6.50 8.65 -0.42
CA ASP A 49 -6.32 9.61 -1.50
C ASP A 49 -6.69 9.02 -2.88
N MET A 50 -6.92 7.70 -2.99
CA MET A 50 -7.14 6.98 -4.25
C MET A 50 -6.01 7.18 -5.27
N GLN A 51 -4.82 7.49 -4.76
CA GLN A 51 -3.63 7.76 -5.56
C GLN A 51 -2.36 7.45 -4.77
N LEU A 52 -1.27 7.20 -5.48
CA LEU A 52 0.07 7.05 -4.93
C LEU A 52 1.03 7.90 -5.75
N ASP A 53 1.78 8.77 -5.09
CA ASP A 53 2.80 9.59 -5.72
C ASP A 53 4.17 9.05 -5.34
N LEU A 54 4.94 8.59 -6.34
CA LEU A 54 6.26 8.02 -6.07
C LEU A 54 7.24 9.09 -5.61
N ASP A 55 7.21 10.31 -6.15
CA ASP A 55 8.11 11.38 -5.70
C ASP A 55 7.87 11.71 -4.22
N GLN A 56 6.60 11.77 -3.80
CA GLN A 56 6.26 12.01 -2.39
C GLN A 56 6.76 10.88 -1.47
N LEU A 57 6.75 9.64 -1.97
CA LEU A 57 7.26 8.49 -1.24
C LEU A 57 8.79 8.54 -1.12
N GLU A 58 9.48 8.92 -2.21
CA GLU A 58 10.93 9.17 -2.23
C GLU A 58 11.32 10.25 -1.21
N GLU A 59 10.59 11.37 -1.18
CA GLU A 59 10.83 12.46 -0.23
C GLU A 59 10.56 12.06 1.22
N SER A 60 9.49 11.30 1.48
CA SER A 60 9.08 10.92 2.84
C SER A 60 10.01 9.89 3.48
N PHE A 61 10.58 8.99 2.66
CA PHE A 61 11.37 7.85 3.14
C PHE A 61 12.85 7.89 2.75
N GLY A 62 13.26 8.81 1.87
CA GLY A 62 14.65 8.92 1.40
C GLY A 62 15.09 7.72 0.55
N ILE A 63 14.18 7.15 -0.23
CA ILE A 63 14.42 5.97 -1.09
C ILE A 63 14.27 6.33 -2.56
N ASP A 64 14.74 5.46 -3.45
CA ASP A 64 14.31 5.40 -4.85
C ASP A 64 13.08 4.50 -4.91
N ALA A 65 11.89 5.09 -4.99
CA ALA A 65 10.62 4.37 -4.88
C ALA A 65 10.42 3.42 -6.06
N GLN A 66 10.90 3.81 -7.24
CA GLN A 66 10.80 3.00 -8.45
C GLN A 66 11.62 1.71 -8.32
N ARG A 67 12.82 1.80 -7.75
CA ARG A 67 13.67 0.64 -7.50
C ARG A 67 13.22 -0.16 -6.29
N TYR A 68 12.85 0.51 -5.20
CA TYR A 68 12.48 -0.12 -3.94
C TYR A 68 11.19 -0.92 -4.06
N LEU A 69 10.20 -0.39 -4.78
CA LEU A 69 8.91 -1.04 -5.00
C LEU A 69 8.84 -1.75 -6.36
N ALA A 70 9.95 -2.03 -7.05
CA ALA A 70 9.93 -2.53 -8.42
C ALA A 70 8.98 -3.73 -8.65
N ASP A 71 8.99 -4.73 -7.76
CA ASP A 71 8.08 -5.89 -7.84
C ASP A 71 6.61 -5.49 -7.63
N THR A 72 6.36 -4.62 -6.65
CA THR A 72 5.02 -4.08 -6.39
C THR A 72 4.54 -3.25 -7.57
N LEU A 73 5.38 -2.39 -8.14
CA LEU A 73 5.07 -1.58 -9.33
C LEU A 73 4.76 -2.44 -10.55
N ALA A 74 5.47 -3.55 -10.76
CA ALA A 74 5.17 -4.48 -11.84
C ALA A 74 3.76 -5.09 -11.71
N ARG A 75 3.31 -5.39 -10.49
CA ARG A 75 1.93 -5.85 -10.23
C ARG A 75 0.91 -4.74 -10.48
N LEU A 76 1.23 -3.50 -10.09
CA LEU A 76 0.36 -2.35 -10.35
C LEU A 76 0.25 -2.02 -11.82
N GLU A 77 1.31 -2.25 -12.60
CA GLU A 77 1.25 -2.12 -14.04
C GLU A 77 0.24 -3.09 -14.66
N THR A 78 0.15 -4.32 -14.17
CA THR A 78 -0.89 -5.28 -14.60
C THR A 78 -2.29 -4.74 -14.27
N LEU A 79 -2.50 -4.27 -13.04
CA LEU A 79 -3.77 -3.68 -12.63
C LEU A 79 -4.12 -2.40 -13.41
N ALA A 80 -3.10 -1.65 -13.86
CA ALA A 80 -3.28 -0.49 -14.71
C ALA A 80 -3.67 -0.91 -16.14
N ARG A 81 -3.09 -1.99 -16.67
CA ARG A 81 -3.51 -2.59 -17.96
C ARG A 81 -4.94 -3.10 -17.90
N ASP A 82 -5.38 -3.62 -16.75
CA ASP A 82 -6.76 -4.03 -16.51
C ASP A 82 -7.74 -2.84 -16.31
N GLY A 83 -7.25 -1.59 -16.38
CA GLY A 83 -8.06 -0.39 -16.27
C GLY A 83 -8.51 -0.06 -14.85
N LEU A 84 -7.94 -0.70 -13.83
CA LEU A 84 -8.23 -0.43 -12.42
C LEU A 84 -7.40 0.75 -11.89
N LEU A 85 -6.20 0.90 -12.41
CA LEU A 85 -5.30 2.01 -12.09
C LEU A 85 -4.88 2.75 -13.36
N ALA A 86 -4.45 3.99 -13.21
CA ALA A 86 -3.92 4.80 -14.31
C ALA A 86 -2.63 5.48 -13.87
N TRP A 87 -1.62 5.41 -14.73
CA TRP A 87 -0.37 6.13 -14.54
C TRP A 87 -0.47 7.53 -15.13
N HIS A 88 -0.08 8.52 -14.34
CA HIS A 88 0.07 9.93 -14.69
C HIS A 88 1.50 10.36 -14.33
N GLY A 89 2.45 10.03 -15.21
CA GLY A 89 3.87 10.20 -14.91
C GLY A 89 4.29 9.29 -13.75
N LYS A 90 4.81 9.88 -12.66
CA LYS A 90 5.19 9.18 -11.42
C LYS A 90 4.03 8.99 -10.43
N ARG A 91 2.82 9.41 -10.79
CA ARG A 91 1.63 9.24 -9.96
C ARG A 91 0.75 8.12 -10.49
N LEU A 92 0.33 7.25 -9.60
CA LEU A 92 -0.66 6.21 -9.86
C LEU A 92 -2.00 6.67 -9.29
N VAL A 93 -3.09 6.54 -10.05
CA VAL A 93 -4.43 6.97 -9.63
C VAL A 93 -5.42 5.85 -9.87
N ALA A 94 -6.29 5.57 -8.90
CA ALA A 94 -7.37 4.61 -9.06
C ALA A 94 -8.47 5.16 -9.97
N THR A 95 -8.80 4.39 -11.00
CA THR A 95 -9.90 4.70 -11.92
C THR A 95 -11.25 4.56 -11.20
N PRO A 96 -12.37 5.03 -11.78
CA PRO A 96 -13.69 4.83 -11.17
C PRO A 96 -13.99 3.37 -10.84
N ILE A 97 -13.52 2.43 -11.67
CA ILE A 97 -13.68 0.99 -11.44
C ILE A 97 -12.73 0.52 -10.35
N GLY A 98 -11.46 0.94 -10.38
CA GLY A 98 -10.48 0.59 -9.35
C GLY A 98 -10.87 1.04 -7.95
N ARG A 99 -11.51 2.20 -7.83
CA ARG A 99 -12.03 2.71 -6.54
C ARG A 99 -13.05 1.77 -5.90
N LEU A 100 -13.88 1.08 -6.70
CA LEU A 100 -14.83 0.09 -6.19
C LEU A 100 -14.12 -1.14 -5.60
N LEU A 101 -12.89 -1.42 -6.05
CA LEU A 101 -12.09 -2.57 -5.64
C LEU A 101 -10.89 -2.17 -4.77
N ILE A 102 -10.82 -0.92 -4.30
CA ILE A 102 -9.59 -0.36 -3.73
C ILE A 102 -9.07 -1.14 -2.53
N HIS A 103 -9.96 -1.68 -1.68
CA HIS A 103 -9.57 -2.54 -0.55
C HIS A 103 -8.90 -3.84 -1.02
N HIS A 104 -9.40 -4.46 -2.09
CA HIS A 104 -8.76 -5.66 -2.67
C HIS A 104 -7.43 -5.31 -3.34
N LEU A 105 -7.34 -4.16 -4.02
CA LEU A 105 -6.08 -3.69 -4.63
C LEU A 105 -5.02 -3.36 -3.58
N ALA A 106 -5.44 -2.75 -2.46
CA ALA A 106 -4.62 -2.47 -1.29
C ALA A 106 -4.07 -3.75 -0.64
N MET A 107 -4.88 -4.81 -0.55
CA MET A 107 -4.41 -6.11 -0.05
C MET A 107 -3.42 -6.78 -1.01
N ALA A 108 -3.62 -6.63 -2.33
CA ALA A 108 -2.67 -7.12 -3.33
C ALA A 108 -1.30 -6.41 -3.24
N PHE A 109 -1.28 -5.21 -2.65
CA PHE A 109 -0.07 -4.44 -2.35
C PHE A 109 0.79 -5.05 -1.22
N ASP A 110 0.14 -5.68 -0.24
CA ASP A 110 0.76 -6.27 0.96
C ASP A 110 1.25 -7.70 0.74
N ALA A 111 0.87 -8.34 -0.37
CA ALA A 111 1.21 -9.72 -0.71
C ALA A 111 2.68 -9.91 -1.17
N HIS A 112 3.63 -9.36 -0.41
CA HIS A 112 5.05 -9.47 -0.67
C HIS A 112 5.68 -10.59 0.17
N PRO A 113 6.60 -11.39 -0.40
CA PRO A 113 7.49 -12.21 0.41
C PRO A 113 8.38 -11.28 1.27
N PRO A 114 8.73 -11.66 2.51
CA PRO A 114 9.52 -10.81 3.40
C PRO A 114 10.83 -10.41 2.70
N HIS A 115 11.04 -9.10 2.53
CA HIS A 115 12.31 -8.57 2.04
C HIS A 115 13.35 -8.84 3.13
N GLN A 116 14.12 -9.92 2.97
CA GLN A 116 15.16 -10.28 3.91
C GLN A 116 16.15 -9.11 4.00
N PRO A 117 16.32 -8.47 5.16
CA PRO A 117 17.30 -7.41 5.30
C PRO A 117 18.67 -8.03 5.04
N ASP A 118 19.39 -7.46 4.07
CA ASP A 118 20.77 -7.82 3.72
C ASP A 118 21.61 -7.78 5.00
N SER A 119 21.81 -8.95 5.59
CA SER A 119 22.73 -9.14 6.70
C SER A 119 24.11 -9.35 6.09
N ARG A 120 24.68 -8.28 5.53
CA ARG A 120 26.12 -8.21 5.26
C ARG A 120 26.79 -7.50 6.43
N ASN A 121 27.11 -8.27 7.47
CA ASN A 121 28.15 -7.89 8.41
C ASN A 121 29.36 -8.79 8.13
N SER A 122 30.34 -8.23 7.41
CA SER A 122 31.71 -8.76 7.30
C SER A 122 32.46 -8.68 8.62
#